data_AF-A0A2D9N1F3-F1
#
_entry.id   AF-A0A2D9N1F3-F1
#
_cell.length_a   1.000
_cell.length_b   1.000
_cell.length_c   1.000
_cell.angle_alpha   90.00
_cell.angle_beta   90.00
_cell.angle_gamma   90.00
#
_symmetry.space_group_name_H-M   'P 1'
#
loop_
_entity.id
_entity.type
_entity.pdbx_description
1 polymer ?
#
loop_
_entity_poly.entity_id
_entity_poly.type
_entity_poly.pdbx_seq_one_letter_code
_entity_poly.pdbx_strand_id
1 'polypeptide(L)'
;MVMIVRVVNSNPVTGITNSFNVEKMIQMDMGMYPETAPYRGYVSLIVAQVSNISDATTITIRVCRDQLGDQCIVTDTTSSIFTGLTTATKGSACWALNAFAGVEENDQLFCFIKSNNGSFDLDYLEITWGDNK
;
A
#
# COMPACT_ATOMS: atom_id res chain seq x y z
N MET A 1 -3.94 15.71 20.87
CA MET A 1 -4.96 15.07 20.02
C MET A 1 -4.19 14.42 18.88
N VAL A 2 -4.19 13.08 18.80
CA VAL A 2 -3.50 12.36 17.72
C VAL A 2 -4.30 12.59 16.45
N MET A 3 -3.69 13.25 15.45
CA MET A 3 -4.32 13.42 14.15
C MET A 3 -4.17 12.11 13.37
N ILE A 4 -5.30 11.52 12.99
CA ILE A 4 -5.33 10.39 12.06
C ILE A 4 -5.55 10.97 10.67
N VAL A 5 -4.63 10.67 9.77
CA VAL A 5 -4.66 11.11 8.37
C VAL A 5 -4.83 9.87 7.49
N ARG A 6 -5.47 10.06 6.34
CA ARG A 6 -5.64 9.03 5.32
C ARG A 6 -5.07 9.53 4.00
N VAL A 7 -4.25 8.72 3.39
CA VAL A 7 -3.67 8.96 2.08
C VAL A 7 -4.23 7.91 1.13
N VAL A 8 -4.71 8.36 -0.03
CA VAL A 8 -5.39 7.52 -0.99
C VAL A 8 -4.71 7.67 -2.34
N ASN A 9 -4.45 6.54 -2.99
CA ASN A 9 -4.15 6.48 -4.41
C ASN A 9 -5.23 5.66 -5.12
N SER A 10 -5.94 6.31 -6.04
CA SER A 10 -7.01 5.70 -6.85
C SER A 10 -6.63 5.58 -8.33
N ASN A 11 -5.34 5.68 -8.66
CA ASN A 11 -4.85 5.45 -10.01
C ASN A 11 -4.72 3.93 -10.22
N PRO A 12 -5.50 3.31 -11.13
CA PRO A 12 -5.47 1.87 -11.28
C PRO A 12 -4.12 1.36 -11.77
N VAL A 13 -3.65 0.26 -11.21
CA VAL A 13 -2.43 -0.44 -11.63
C VAL A 13 -2.82 -1.83 -12.11
N THR A 14 -2.58 -2.12 -13.39
CA THR A 14 -3.08 -3.35 -14.02
C THR A 14 -2.03 -4.46 -14.07
N GLY A 15 -2.49 -5.72 -14.05
CA GLY A 15 -1.70 -6.93 -14.27
C GLY A 15 -0.61 -7.15 -13.22
N ILE A 16 -0.89 -6.90 -11.94
CA ILE A 16 0.02 -7.27 -10.85
C ILE A 16 0.11 -8.80 -10.81
N THR A 17 1.33 -9.35 -10.70
CA THR A 17 1.59 -10.80 -10.75
C THR A 17 2.38 -11.27 -9.53
N ASN A 18 2.94 -12.48 -9.58
CA ASN A 18 3.59 -13.17 -8.45
C ASN A 18 4.99 -12.63 -8.09
N SER A 19 5.42 -11.53 -8.70
CA SER A 19 6.72 -10.90 -8.46
C SER A 19 6.53 -9.40 -8.25
N PHE A 20 7.34 -8.80 -7.38
CA PHE A 20 7.37 -7.34 -7.26
C PHE A 20 7.91 -6.76 -8.57
N ASN A 21 7.17 -5.78 -9.11
CA ASN A 21 7.58 -5.02 -10.28
C ASN A 21 7.67 -3.55 -9.87
N VAL A 22 8.86 -2.97 -9.99
CA VAL A 22 9.12 -1.56 -9.64
C VAL A 22 8.31 -0.60 -10.49
N GLU A 23 7.94 -0.96 -11.72
CA GLU A 23 7.11 -0.12 -12.58
C GLU A 23 5.63 -0.12 -12.16
N LYS A 24 5.23 -1.08 -11.30
CA LYS A 24 3.85 -1.24 -10.80
C LYS A 24 3.72 -0.87 -9.32
N MET A 25 4.72 -0.18 -8.77
CA MET A 25 4.66 0.38 -7.42
C MET A 25 3.56 1.44 -7.34
N ILE A 26 3.03 1.64 -6.13
CA ILE A 26 2.06 2.69 -5.84
C ILE A 26 2.76 3.76 -5.04
N GLN A 27 2.79 4.97 -5.59
CA GLN A 27 3.29 6.15 -4.90
C GLN A 27 2.19 6.71 -4.01
N MET A 28 2.48 6.87 -2.73
CA MET A 28 1.58 7.42 -1.73
C MET A 28 2.15 8.76 -1.28
N ASP A 29 1.50 9.84 -1.70
CA ASP A 29 1.84 11.21 -1.31
C ASP A 29 1.29 11.49 0.09
N MET A 30 2.19 11.61 1.05
CA MET A 30 1.87 11.84 2.45
C MET A 30 1.42 13.29 2.73
N GLY A 31 1.47 14.17 1.72
CA GLY A 31 0.87 15.51 1.77
C GLY A 31 1.44 16.39 2.87
N MET A 32 2.76 16.42 3.04
CA MET A 32 3.38 17.17 4.12
C MET A 32 3.42 18.67 3.76
N TYR A 33 2.90 19.50 4.65
CA TYR A 33 3.03 20.95 4.53
C TYR A 33 3.57 21.56 5.83
N PRO A 34 4.72 22.25 5.82
CA PRO A 34 5.65 22.43 4.69
C PRO A 34 6.54 21.20 4.45
N GLU A 35 6.91 20.95 3.18
CA GLU A 35 7.76 19.84 2.66
C GLU A 35 9.18 19.74 3.27
N THR A 36 9.52 20.58 4.26
CA THR A 36 10.87 20.74 4.80
C THR A 36 11.07 20.11 6.19
N ALA A 37 10.01 19.56 6.79
CA ALA A 37 10.10 18.93 8.11
C ALA A 37 9.93 17.42 7.96
N PRO A 38 10.89 16.58 8.40
CA PRO A 38 10.73 15.13 8.34
C PRO A 38 9.51 14.72 9.17
N TYR A 39 8.55 14.03 8.55
CA TYR A 39 7.40 13.51 9.25
C TYR A 39 7.73 12.16 9.86
N ARG A 40 7.25 11.92 11.08
CA ARG A 40 7.39 10.64 11.76
C ARG A 40 6.06 10.24 12.40
N GLY A 41 5.57 9.05 12.07
CA GLY A 41 4.29 8.59 12.58
C GLY A 41 4.10 7.09 12.44
N TYR A 42 2.95 6.62 12.90
CA TYR A 42 2.58 5.20 12.84
C TYR A 42 1.69 4.94 11.63
N VAL A 43 2.08 3.96 10.82
CA VAL A 43 1.22 3.33 9.81
C VAL A 43 0.37 2.29 10.53
N SER A 44 -0.95 2.49 10.51
CA SER A 44 -1.90 1.69 11.31
C SER A 44 -2.75 0.74 10.46
N LEU A 45 -3.12 1.16 9.26
CA LEU A 45 -3.98 0.36 8.38
C LEU A 45 -3.64 0.61 6.93
N ILE A 46 -3.58 -0.46 6.14
CA ILE A 46 -3.54 -0.40 4.68
C ILE A 46 -4.74 -1.16 4.14
N VAL A 47 -5.44 -0.58 3.17
CA VAL A 47 -6.60 -1.19 2.51
C VAL A 47 -6.40 -1.16 1.00
N ALA A 48 -6.56 -2.30 0.34
CA ALA A 48 -6.53 -2.42 -1.11
C ALA A 48 -7.89 -2.89 -1.63
N GLN A 49 -8.36 -2.29 -2.72
CA GLN A 49 -9.43 -2.84 -3.55
C GLN A 49 -8.86 -3.28 -4.88
N VAL A 50 -9.28 -4.46 -5.33
CA VAL A 50 -8.77 -5.10 -6.52
C VAL A 50 -9.90 -5.59 -7.42
N SER A 51 -9.60 -5.62 -8.71
CA SER A 51 -10.46 -6.15 -9.76
C SER A 51 -9.67 -7.11 -10.66
N ASN A 52 -10.36 -7.70 -11.65
CA ASN A 52 -9.80 -8.62 -12.62
C ASN A 52 -8.94 -9.74 -12.00
N ILE A 53 -9.35 -10.24 -10.83
CA ILE A 53 -8.66 -11.32 -10.13
C ILE A 53 -8.70 -12.58 -11.01
N SER A 54 -7.53 -13.12 -11.29
CA SER A 54 -7.30 -14.41 -11.94
C SER A 54 -6.38 -15.23 -11.05
N ASP A 55 -6.90 -16.24 -10.38
CA ASP A 55 -6.18 -17.21 -9.50
C ASP A 55 -5.41 -16.65 -8.29
N ALA A 56 -5.30 -15.32 -8.15
CA ALA A 56 -4.72 -14.69 -6.98
C ALA A 56 -5.65 -14.88 -5.76
N THR A 57 -5.08 -15.37 -4.65
CA THR A 57 -5.82 -15.62 -3.40
C THR A 57 -5.29 -14.81 -2.24
N THR A 58 -4.07 -14.28 -2.35
CA THR A 58 -3.46 -13.38 -1.36
C THR A 58 -2.70 -12.27 -2.05
N ILE A 59 -2.60 -11.13 -1.38
CA ILE A 59 -1.76 -10.00 -1.76
C ILE A 59 -0.65 -9.87 -0.73
N THR A 60 0.58 -9.73 -1.22
CA THR A 60 1.73 -9.35 -0.39
C THR A 60 2.12 -7.93 -0.71
N ILE A 61 2.25 -7.11 0.33
CA ILE A 61 2.73 -5.73 0.23
C ILE A 61 4.09 -5.58 0.89
N ARG A 62 4.85 -4.62 0.39
CA ARG A 62 6.07 -4.07 1.01
C ARG A 62 6.02 -2.56 0.87
N VAL A 63 6.28 -1.83 1.95
CA VAL A 63 6.33 -0.36 1.89
C VAL A 63 7.76 0.10 2.12
N CYS A 64 8.26 0.97 1.25
CA CYS A 64 9.61 1.53 1.29
C CYS A 64 9.58 3.07 1.18
N ARG A 65 10.72 3.69 1.52
CA ARG A 65 10.93 5.15 1.39
C ARG A 65 11.47 5.57 0.03
N ASP A 66 11.91 4.62 -0.79
CA ASP A 66 12.48 4.86 -2.10
C ASP A 66 11.79 4.04 -3.19
N GLN A 67 11.94 4.52 -4.43
CA GLN A 67 11.31 3.97 -5.61
C GLN A 67 11.87 2.59 -6.03
N LEU A 68 13.08 2.24 -5.61
CA LEU A 68 13.71 0.96 -5.95
C LEU A 68 13.36 -0.15 -4.94
N GLY A 69 12.85 0.24 -3.77
CA GLY A 69 12.41 -0.67 -2.72
C GLY A 69 13.52 -1.11 -1.77
N ASP A 70 14.62 -0.36 -1.69
CA ASP A 70 15.81 -0.69 -0.90
C ASP A 70 15.68 -0.29 0.59
N GLN A 71 14.89 0.73 0.90
CA GLN A 71 14.68 1.30 2.23
C GLN A 71 13.30 0.91 2.77
N CYS A 72 13.17 -0.38 3.11
CA CYS A 72 11.92 -0.95 3.59
C CYS A 72 11.54 -0.48 5.01
N ILE A 73 10.27 -0.10 5.20
CA ILE A 73 9.66 0.25 6.49
C ILE A 73 8.59 -0.74 6.94
N VAL A 74 7.89 -1.35 5.98
CA VAL A 74 6.96 -2.46 6.20
C VAL A 74 7.44 -3.61 5.33
N THR A 75 8.00 -4.63 5.98
CA THR A 75 8.46 -5.85 5.33
C THR A 75 7.28 -6.62 4.72
N ASP A 76 7.59 -7.60 3.86
CA ASP A 76 6.60 -8.45 3.20
C ASP A 76 5.52 -8.93 4.18
N THR A 77 4.32 -8.38 4.00
CA THR A 77 3.16 -8.70 4.81
C THR A 77 2.03 -9.11 3.88
N THR A 78 1.40 -10.24 4.17
CA THR A 78 0.43 -10.89 3.29
C THR A 78 -0.96 -10.86 3.91
N SER A 79 -1.98 -10.57 3.09
CA SER A 79 -3.40 -10.71 3.44
C SER A 79 -4.11 -11.55 2.40
N SER A 80 -5.09 -12.33 2.83
CA SER A 80 -6.04 -12.97 1.92
C SER A 80 -6.87 -11.94 1.17
N ILE A 81 -7.25 -12.26 -0.06
CA ILE A 81 -8.23 -11.50 -0.83
C ILE A 81 -9.61 -12.00 -0.40
N PHE A 82 -10.42 -11.09 0.14
CA PHE A 82 -11.84 -11.34 0.36
C PHE A 82 -12.61 -10.89 -0.87
N THR A 83 -13.07 -11.86 -1.66
CA THR A 83 -13.82 -11.59 -2.90
C THR A 83 -15.24 -11.11 -2.60
N GLY A 84 -15.83 -10.38 -3.55
CA GLY A 84 -17.22 -9.96 -3.47
C GLY A 84 -18.20 -11.14 -3.48
N LEU A 85 -19.41 -10.92 -2.95
CA LEU A 85 -20.44 -11.96 -2.82
C LEU A 85 -20.98 -12.48 -4.17
N THR A 86 -20.95 -11.66 -5.22
CA THR A 86 -21.51 -11.98 -6.54
C THR A 86 -20.46 -12.16 -7.62
N THR A 87 -19.23 -11.68 -7.38
CA THR A 87 -18.22 -11.54 -8.41
C THR A 87 -16.85 -11.90 -7.82
N ALA A 88 -16.37 -13.09 -8.14
CA ALA A 88 -15.07 -13.59 -7.68
C ALA A 88 -13.87 -12.83 -8.28
N THR A 89 -14.10 -11.96 -9.27
CA THR A 89 -13.05 -11.15 -9.91
C THR A 89 -12.82 -9.80 -9.23
N LYS A 90 -13.60 -9.46 -8.19
CA LYS A 90 -13.41 -8.24 -7.38
C LYS A 90 -13.22 -8.61 -5.92
N GLY A 91 -12.41 -7.84 -5.20
CA GLY A 91 -12.18 -8.12 -3.79
C GLY A 91 -11.46 -7.01 -3.06
N SER A 92 -11.15 -7.28 -1.80
CA SER A 92 -10.38 -6.39 -0.95
C SER A 92 -9.42 -7.16 -0.05
N ALA A 93 -8.34 -6.51 0.33
CA ALA A 93 -7.38 -7.01 1.30
C ALA A 93 -7.01 -5.87 2.26
N CYS A 94 -6.79 -6.21 3.52
CA CYS A 94 -6.50 -5.23 4.56
C CYS A 94 -5.36 -5.71 5.45
N TRP A 95 -4.51 -4.78 5.87
CA TRP A 95 -3.39 -5.02 6.76
C TRP A 95 -3.47 -4.09 7.95
N ALA A 96 -3.71 -4.63 9.14
CA ALA A 96 -3.56 -3.90 10.38
C ALA A 96 -2.08 -3.92 10.79
N LEU A 97 -1.48 -2.75 10.92
CA LEU A 97 -0.06 -2.57 11.15
C LEU A 97 0.17 -1.75 12.43
N ASN A 98 1.37 -1.89 12.99
CA ASN A 98 1.88 -1.00 14.02
C ASN A 98 3.33 -0.68 13.68
N ALA A 99 3.53 -0.06 12.51
CA ALA A 99 4.85 0.22 11.97
C ALA A 99 5.15 1.72 12.09
N PHE A 100 6.32 2.06 12.65
CA PHE A 100 6.77 3.44 12.71
C PHE A 100 7.51 3.81 11.43
N ALA A 101 7.04 4.84 10.74
CA ALA A 101 7.60 5.34 9.50
C ALA A 101 8.06 6.78 9.67
N GLY A 102 9.28 7.06 9.21
CA GLY A 102 9.78 8.41 9.00
C GLY A 102 9.90 8.66 7.51
N VAL A 103 9.46 9.82 7.04
CA VAL A 103 9.67 10.29 5.66
C VAL A 103 10.58 11.50 5.76
N GLU A 104 11.80 11.39 5.21
CA GLU A 104 12.84 12.42 5.39
C GLU A 104 12.88 13.39 4.20
N GLU A 105 12.70 12.90 2.97
CA GLU A 105 12.72 13.71 1.74
C GLU A 105 11.65 13.18 0.75
N ASN A 106 10.98 14.10 0.03
CA ASN A 106 9.97 13.87 -1.03
C ASN A 106 8.56 13.44 -0.60
N ASP A 107 8.22 13.45 0.70
CA ASP A 107 6.86 13.21 1.22
C ASP A 107 6.17 11.93 0.69
N GLN A 108 6.93 10.98 0.17
CA GLN A 108 6.40 9.83 -0.55
C GLN A 108 6.77 8.52 0.13
N LEU A 109 5.79 7.63 0.16
CA LEU A 109 6.01 6.21 0.43
C LEU A 109 5.69 5.40 -0.83
N PHE A 110 6.47 4.35 -1.05
CA PHE A 110 6.33 3.47 -2.21
C PHE A 110 5.82 2.12 -1.73
N CYS A 111 4.60 1.76 -2.15
CA CYS A 111 4.01 0.46 -1.86
C CYS A 111 4.23 -0.48 -3.05
N PHE A 112 5.01 -1.53 -2.83
CA PHE A 112 5.20 -2.63 -3.75
C PHE A 112 4.20 -3.73 -3.44
N ILE A 113 3.63 -4.30 -4.49
CA ILE A 113 2.54 -5.25 -4.38
C ILE A 113 2.77 -6.43 -5.31
N LYS A 114 2.45 -7.64 -4.85
CA LYS A 114 2.44 -8.86 -5.65
C LYS A 114 1.32 -9.81 -5.23
N SER A 115 0.89 -10.66 -6.14
CA SER A 115 0.05 -11.81 -5.83
C SER A 115 0.89 -12.99 -5.31
N ASN A 116 0.25 -14.00 -4.75
CA ASN A 116 0.90 -15.31 -4.56
C ASN A 116 0.89 -16.17 -5.83
N ASN A 117 -0.16 -16.04 -6.62
CA ASN A 117 -0.36 -16.74 -7.88
C ASN A 117 -1.21 -15.87 -8.81
N GLY A 118 -1.22 -16.18 -10.10
CA GLY A 118 -2.04 -15.49 -11.08
C GLY A 118 -1.86 -13.98 -11.05
N SER A 119 -2.94 -13.22 -11.29
CA SER A 119 -2.90 -11.77 -11.39
C SER A 119 -4.15 -11.06 -10.86
N PHE A 120 -4.03 -9.76 -10.65
CA PHE A 120 -5.15 -8.85 -10.41
C PHE A 120 -4.79 -7.42 -10.84
N ASP A 121 -5.80 -6.57 -10.93
CA ASP A 121 -5.65 -5.13 -11.08
C ASP A 121 -5.92 -4.47 -9.72
N LEU A 122 -5.09 -3.51 -9.31
CA LEU A 122 -5.32 -2.70 -8.13
C LEU A 122 -6.11 -1.46 -8.55
N ASP A 123 -7.31 -1.29 -8.00
CA ASP A 123 -8.17 -0.15 -8.30
C ASP A 123 -7.92 1.02 -7.33
N TYR A 124 -7.55 0.68 -6.09
CA TYR A 124 -7.50 1.62 -4.97
C TYR A 124 -6.58 1.12 -3.87
N LEU A 125 -5.78 2.03 -3.30
CA LEU A 125 -4.97 1.80 -2.11
C LEU A 125 -5.12 2.97 -1.13
N GLU A 126 -5.40 2.66 0.13
CA GLU A 126 -5.45 3.63 1.23
C GLU A 126 -4.43 3.25 2.30
N ILE A 127 -3.71 4.26 2.82
CA ILE A 127 -2.89 4.16 4.02
C ILE A 127 -3.49 5.09 5.08
N THR A 128 -3.84 4.50 6.23
CA THR A 128 -4.13 5.25 7.45
C THR A 128 -2.86 5.37 8.28
N TRP A 129 -2.56 6.58 8.71
CA TRP A 129 -1.38 6.91 9.49
C TRP A 129 -1.71 7.96 10.54
N GLY A 130 -0.93 8.00 11.61
CA GLY A 130 -1.11 8.92 12.73
C GLY A 130 0.17 9.66 13.09
N ASP A 131 0.04 10.96 13.35
CA ASP A 131 1.15 11.81 13.77
C ASP A 131 1.56 11.48 15.21
N ASN A 132 2.87 11.35 15.46
CA ASN A 132 3.43 11.19 16.79
C ASN A 132 4.13 12.47 17.29
N LYS A 133 3.54 13.63 17.01
CA LYS A 133 3.88 14.90 17.66
C LYS A 133 3.62 14.86 19.16
#